data_AF-A0A9E2UF16-F1
#
_entry.id   AF-A0A9E2UF16-F1
#
_cell.length_a   1.000
_cell.length_b   1.000
_cell.length_c   1.000
_cell.angle_alpha   90.00
_cell.angle_beta   90.00
_cell.angle_gamma   90.00
#
_symmetry.space_group_name_H-M   'P 1'
#
loop_
_entity.id
_entity.type
_entity.pdbx_description
1 polymer ?
#
loop_
_entity_poly.entity_id
_entity_poly.type
_entity_poly.pdbx_seq_one_letter_code
_entity_poly.pdbx_strand_id
1 'polypeptide(L)'
;MAWLRTPAAIRERAEAILKYVEDGRSAWFAFDPNGLEAAVQKTLEVTRKRFPNPAAIPFHSRWRHLEAGGRDRWAALGDRLAELPKEEIARRRIDLAVVSVLLDAGAGPDWSFREPVTGEVYARSEGLAVASLHMFTAGAFSRDPKRDP
;
A
#
# COMPACT_ATOMS: atom_id res chain seq x y z
N MET A 1 -4.07 20.25 -20.61
CA MET A 1 -3.45 19.22 -19.74
C MET A 1 -3.98 19.20 -18.31
N ALA A 2 -4.30 20.32 -17.66
CA ALA A 2 -4.82 20.32 -16.28
C ALA A 2 -6.12 19.53 -16.12
N TRP A 3 -7.04 19.62 -17.09
CA TRP A 3 -8.31 18.89 -17.09
C TRP A 3 -8.15 17.37 -16.93
N LEU A 4 -7.18 16.75 -17.64
CA LEU A 4 -6.93 15.31 -17.59
C LEU A 4 -6.55 14.77 -16.20
N ARG A 5 -6.15 15.64 -15.26
CA ARG A 5 -5.81 15.27 -13.88
C ARG A 5 -6.99 15.40 -12.92
N THR A 6 -8.18 15.79 -13.41
CA THR A 6 -9.36 15.95 -12.57
C THR A 6 -10.12 14.63 -12.43
N PRO A 7 -10.76 14.36 -11.28
CA PRO A 7 -11.64 13.18 -11.13
C PRO A 7 -12.76 13.12 -12.16
N ALA A 8 -13.28 14.28 -12.57
CA ALA A 8 -14.31 14.38 -13.61
C ALA A 8 -13.80 13.85 -14.97
N ALA A 9 -12.60 14.28 -15.39
CA ALA A 9 -12.00 13.78 -16.62
C ALA A 9 -11.68 12.28 -16.55
N ILE A 10 -11.19 11.79 -15.40
CA ILE A 10 -10.95 10.35 -15.21
C ILE A 10 -12.24 9.55 -15.40
N ARG A 11 -13.34 10.01 -14.80
CA ARG A 11 -14.65 9.36 -14.93
C ARG A 11 -15.15 9.37 -16.37
N GLU A 12 -15.17 10.54 -17.01
CA GLU A 12 -15.60 10.70 -18.40
C GLU A 12 -14.81 9.79 -19.35
N ARG A 13 -13.48 9.74 -19.20
CA ARG A 13 -12.62 8.91 -20.06
C ARG A 13 -12.78 7.42 -19.78
N ALA A 14 -12.96 7.02 -18.53
CA ALA A 14 -13.21 5.62 -18.17
C ALA A 14 -14.56 5.14 -18.73
N GLU A 15 -15.62 5.96 -18.64
CA GLU A 15 -16.93 5.68 -19.24
C GLU A 15 -16.84 5.55 -20.77
N ALA A 16 -16.09 6.42 -21.43
CA ALA A 16 -15.86 6.33 -22.86
C ALA A 16 -15.13 5.03 -23.26
N ILE A 17 -14.15 4.59 -22.48
CA ILE A 17 -13.44 3.31 -22.70
C ILE A 17 -14.39 2.13 -22.48
N LEU A 18 -15.17 2.14 -21.39
CA LEU A 18 -16.16 1.09 -21.12
C LEU A 18 -17.13 0.95 -22.29
N LYS A 19 -17.76 2.06 -22.70
CA LYS A 19 -18.69 2.06 -23.85
C LYS A 19 -18.03 1.57 -25.14
N TYR A 20 -16.80 1.99 -25.42
CA TYR A 20 -16.06 1.53 -26.59
C TYR A 20 -15.88 0.00 -26.61
N VAL A 21 -15.64 -0.60 -25.45
CA VAL A 21 -15.45 -2.04 -25.28
C VAL A 21 -16.79 -2.78 -25.33
N GLU A 22 -17.83 -2.24 -24.69
CA GLU A 22 -19.22 -2.76 -24.75
C GLU A 22 -19.76 -2.78 -26.18
N ASP A 23 -19.45 -1.75 -26.98
CA ASP A 23 -19.80 -1.67 -28.39
C ASP A 23 -18.97 -2.64 -29.28
N GLY A 24 -18.13 -3.50 -28.69
CA GLY A 24 -17.33 -4.51 -29.39
C GLY A 24 -16.17 -3.96 -30.23
N ARG A 25 -15.77 -2.70 -29.99
CA ARG A 25 -14.79 -1.99 -30.83
C ARG A 25 -13.34 -2.25 -30.44
N SER A 26 -13.10 -2.81 -29.25
CA SER A 26 -11.77 -3.14 -28.76
C SER A 26 -11.25 -4.42 -29.40
N ALA A 27 -10.06 -4.35 -30.01
CA ALA A 27 -9.36 -5.52 -30.55
C ALA A 27 -8.55 -6.29 -29.48
N TRP A 28 -8.44 -5.77 -28.26
CA TRP A 28 -7.50 -6.27 -27.24
C TRP A 28 -8.17 -6.99 -26.10
N PHE A 29 -9.40 -6.61 -25.76
CA PHE A 29 -10.17 -7.21 -24.68
C PHE A 29 -11.66 -6.94 -24.89
N ALA A 30 -12.50 -7.83 -24.36
CA ALA A 30 -13.95 -7.71 -24.37
C ALA A 30 -14.47 -7.47 -22.95
N PHE A 31 -15.64 -6.85 -22.84
CA PHE A 31 -16.36 -6.72 -21.58
C PHE A 31 -17.33 -7.89 -21.43
N ASP A 32 -17.19 -8.66 -20.34
CA ASP A 32 -18.15 -9.67 -19.94
C ASP A 32 -19.03 -9.10 -18.81
N PRO A 33 -20.31 -8.76 -19.08
CA PRO A 33 -21.21 -8.24 -18.04
C PRO A 33 -21.48 -9.26 -16.93
N ASN A 34 -21.36 -10.57 -17.20
CA ASN A 34 -21.51 -11.62 -16.19
C ASN A 34 -20.24 -11.82 -15.36
N GLY A 35 -19.08 -11.39 -15.88
CA GLY A 35 -17.80 -11.47 -15.20
C GLY A 35 -17.73 -10.59 -13.94
N LEU A 36 -18.46 -9.46 -13.93
CA LEU A 36 -18.48 -8.56 -12.78
C LEU A 36 -19.08 -9.26 -11.53
N GLU A 37 -20.24 -9.90 -11.68
CA GLU A 37 -20.88 -10.61 -10.58
C GLU A 37 -20.00 -11.76 -10.08
N ALA A 38 -19.39 -12.53 -10.99
CA ALA A 38 -18.46 -13.59 -10.64
C ALA A 38 -17.25 -13.06 -9.84
N ALA A 39 -16.68 -11.91 -10.25
CA ALA A 39 -15.57 -11.27 -9.54
C ALA A 39 -15.97 -10.77 -8.15
N VAL A 40 -17.18 -10.20 -8.01
CA VAL A 40 -17.75 -9.78 -6.73
C VAL A 40 -17.91 -10.98 -5.80
N GLN A 41 -18.58 -12.04 -6.27
CA GLN A 41 -18.80 -13.24 -5.46
C GLN A 41 -17.48 -13.89 -5.05
N LYS A 42 -16.49 -13.96 -5.95
CA LYS A 42 -15.17 -14.50 -5.61
C LYS A 42 -14.44 -13.65 -4.57
N THR A 43 -14.51 -12.33 -4.69
CA THR A 43 -13.94 -11.40 -3.70
C THR A 43 -14.60 -11.58 -2.33
N LEU A 44 -15.93 -11.70 -2.29
CA LEU A 44 -16.69 -11.95 -1.06
C LEU A 44 -16.34 -13.30 -0.43
N GLU A 45 -16.24 -14.35 -1.23
CA GLU A 45 -15.85 -15.70 -0.78
C GLU A 45 -14.46 -15.67 -0.10
N VAL A 46 -13.45 -15.12 -0.78
CA VAL A 46 -12.08 -15.02 -0.24
C VAL A 46 -12.05 -14.13 1.00
N THR A 47 -12.77 -13.01 0.98
CA THR A 47 -12.84 -12.09 2.12
C THR A 47 -13.47 -12.76 3.33
N ARG A 48 -14.63 -13.42 3.18
CA ARG A 48 -15.32 -14.12 4.28
C ARG A 48 -14.53 -15.30 4.83
N LYS A 49 -13.81 -16.03 3.96
CA LYS A 49 -12.90 -17.11 4.37
C LYS A 49 -11.78 -16.60 5.28
N ARG A 50 -11.24 -15.42 4.98
CA ARG A 50 -10.18 -14.80 5.78
C ARG A 50 -10.70 -14.04 7.01
N PHE A 51 -11.88 -13.43 6.88
CA PHE A 51 -12.51 -12.59 7.89
C PHE A 51 -13.97 -13.02 8.09
N PRO A 52 -14.24 -13.98 9.00
CA PRO A 52 -15.60 -14.43 9.29
C PRO A 52 -16.52 -13.31 9.78
N ASN A 53 -15.96 -12.30 10.46
CA ASN A 53 -16.65 -11.07 10.82
C ASN A 53 -16.16 -9.92 9.93
N PRO A 54 -16.98 -9.40 9.00
CA PRO A 54 -16.62 -8.26 8.14
C PRO A 54 -16.23 -7.00 8.91
N ALA A 55 -16.79 -6.77 10.11
CA ALA A 55 -16.43 -5.63 10.95
C ALA A 55 -15.01 -5.73 11.54
N ALA A 56 -14.38 -6.89 11.48
CA ALA A 56 -13.00 -7.12 11.91
C ALA A 56 -11.97 -6.98 10.78
N ILE A 57 -12.40 -6.64 9.55
CA ILE A 57 -11.48 -6.38 8.44
C ILE A 57 -10.67 -5.13 8.80
N PRO A 58 -9.34 -5.23 8.93
CA PRO A 58 -8.53 -4.07 9.24
C PRO A 58 -8.49 -3.11 8.05
N PHE A 59 -8.33 -1.82 8.32
CA PHE A 59 -8.12 -0.84 7.26
C PHE A 59 -6.89 -1.23 6.42
N HIS A 60 -7.12 -1.47 5.13
CA HIS A 60 -6.03 -1.68 4.19
C HIS A 60 -5.25 -0.38 4.04
N SER A 61 -3.98 -0.40 4.42
CA SER A 61 -3.09 0.75 4.39
C SER A 61 -1.65 0.29 4.39
N ARG A 62 -0.74 1.19 4.04
CA ARG A 62 0.72 0.97 4.16
C ARG A 62 1.10 0.46 5.55
N TRP A 63 0.40 0.90 6.60
CA TRP A 63 0.62 0.46 7.97
C TRP A 63 0.45 -1.05 8.17
N ARG A 64 -0.48 -1.70 7.46
CA ARG A 64 -0.62 -3.17 7.54
C ARG A 64 0.56 -3.91 6.90
N HIS A 65 1.21 -3.32 5.90
CA HIS A 65 2.42 -3.91 5.30
C HIS A 65 3.64 -3.81 6.22
N LEU A 66 3.73 -2.75 7.05
CA LEU A 66 4.79 -2.63 8.07
C LEU A 66 4.73 -3.78 9.09
N GLU A 67 3.55 -4.38 9.25
CA GLU A 67 3.29 -5.49 10.16
C GLU A 67 3.47 -6.88 9.53
N ALA A 68 4.08 -6.96 8.34
CA ALA A 68 4.31 -8.24 7.66
C ALA A 68 4.99 -9.26 8.58
N GLY A 69 4.51 -10.51 8.57
CA GLY A 69 4.94 -11.53 9.52
C GLY A 69 4.33 -11.40 10.92
N GLY A 70 3.30 -10.56 11.10
CA GLY A 70 2.57 -10.42 12.36
C GLY A 70 3.30 -9.64 13.45
N ARG A 71 4.23 -8.75 13.07
CA ARG A 71 5.05 -7.98 14.01
C ARG A 71 4.71 -6.50 13.97
N ASP A 72 4.37 -5.90 15.11
CA ASP A 72 4.21 -4.46 15.20
C ASP A 72 5.58 -3.76 15.28
N ARG A 73 6.16 -3.49 14.11
CA ARG A 73 7.45 -2.78 14.02
C ARG A 73 7.32 -1.29 14.29
N TRP A 74 6.12 -0.72 14.18
CA TRP A 74 5.90 0.68 14.53
C TRP A 74 5.96 0.87 16.04
N ALA A 75 5.38 -0.02 16.85
CA ALA A 75 5.47 0.06 18.30
C ALA A 75 6.92 0.12 18.78
N ALA A 76 7.80 -0.73 18.22
CA ALA A 76 9.23 -0.74 18.54
C ALA A 76 9.95 0.59 18.21
N LEU A 77 9.53 1.29 17.14
CA LEU A 77 10.02 2.64 16.83
C LEU A 77 9.35 3.70 17.71
N GLY A 78 8.05 3.53 18.01
CA GLY A 78 7.24 4.43 18.81
C GLY A 78 7.81 4.66 20.20
N ASP A 79 8.36 3.63 20.84
CA ASP A 79 9.04 3.75 22.13
C ASP A 79 10.22 4.73 22.08
N ARG A 80 10.96 4.78 20.96
CA ARG A 80 12.07 5.74 20.76
C ARG A 80 11.61 7.17 20.54
N LEU A 81 10.36 7.35 20.11
CA LEU A 81 9.76 8.64 19.78
C LEU A 81 8.79 9.14 20.87
N ALA A 82 8.62 8.39 21.97
CA ALA A 82 7.57 8.61 22.96
C ALA A 82 7.64 9.98 23.66
N GLU A 83 8.86 10.52 23.82
CA GLU A 83 9.11 11.81 24.46
C GLU A 83 8.87 13.01 23.53
N LEU A 84 8.60 12.77 22.24
CA LEU A 84 8.34 13.84 21.28
C LEU A 84 6.89 14.33 21.37
N PRO A 85 6.64 15.61 21.01
CA PRO A 85 5.28 16.10 20.86
C PRO A 85 4.46 15.24 19.90
N LYS A 86 3.16 15.09 20.16
CA LYS A 86 2.28 14.23 19.36
C LYS A 86 2.24 14.65 17.89
N GLU A 87 2.33 15.94 17.63
CA GLU A 87 2.38 16.53 16.29
C GLU A 87 3.64 16.09 15.53
N GLU A 88 4.74 15.92 16.26
CA GLU A 88 6.05 15.55 15.73
C GLU A 88 6.11 14.04 15.45
N ILE A 89 5.47 13.23 16.29
CA ILE A 89 5.21 11.81 16.00
C ILE A 89 4.31 11.67 14.77
N ALA A 90 3.27 12.49 14.65
CA ALA A 90 2.35 12.46 13.51
C ALA A 90 3.05 12.81 12.20
N ARG A 91 3.94 13.82 12.19
CA ARG A 91 4.77 14.16 11.01
C ARG A 91 5.64 12.97 10.56
N ARG A 92 6.40 12.35 11.48
CA ARG A 92 7.20 11.15 11.15
C ARG A 92 6.38 9.99 10.62
N ARG A 93 5.17 9.79 11.15
CA ARG A 93 4.24 8.77 10.62
C ARG A 93 3.85 9.06 9.17
N ILE A 94 3.58 10.33 8.85
CA ILE A 94 3.27 10.76 7.49
C ILE A 94 4.49 10.55 6.58
N ASP A 95 5.67 11.00 7.00
CA ASP A 95 6.91 10.87 6.22
C ASP A 95 7.22 9.41 5.89
N LEU A 96 7.18 8.53 6.90
CA LEU A 96 7.36 7.08 6.71
C LEU A 96 6.34 6.51 5.72
N ALA A 97 5.05 6.83 5.89
CA ALA A 97 3.99 6.29 5.05
C ALA A 97 4.13 6.77 3.60
N VAL A 98 4.41 8.06 3.39
CA VAL A 98 4.58 8.67 2.06
C VAL A 98 5.81 8.09 1.37
N VAL A 99 6.98 8.10 2.01
CA VAL A 99 8.22 7.56 1.43
C VAL A 99 8.04 6.08 1.10
N SER A 100 7.46 5.30 2.00
CA SER A 100 7.26 3.87 1.75
C SER A 100 6.32 3.60 0.58
N VAL A 101 5.23 4.38 0.42
CA VAL A 101 4.33 4.27 -0.72
C VAL A 101 5.04 4.62 -2.03
N LEU A 102 5.86 5.67 -2.03
CA LEU A 102 6.60 6.08 -3.22
C LEU A 102 7.67 5.04 -3.64
N LEU A 103 8.35 4.42 -2.69
CA LEU A 103 9.35 3.37 -2.97
C LEU A 103 8.72 2.07 -3.51
N ASP A 104 7.46 1.81 -3.20
CA ASP A 104 6.74 0.64 -3.71
C ASP A 104 6.42 0.75 -5.21
N ALA A 105 6.27 1.99 -5.69
CA ALA A 105 6.02 2.28 -7.10
C ALA A 105 7.31 2.14 -7.93
N GLY A 106 7.71 0.91 -8.26
CA GLY A 106 8.73 0.66 -9.29
C GLY A 106 9.76 -0.43 -9.02
N ALA A 107 9.70 -1.12 -7.88
CA ALA A 107 10.70 -2.13 -7.53
C ALA A 107 10.63 -3.42 -8.38
N GLY A 108 9.49 -3.70 -9.01
CA GLY A 108 9.27 -4.91 -9.79
C GLY A 108 8.97 -6.16 -8.94
N PRO A 109 8.56 -7.27 -9.58
CA PRO A 109 8.03 -8.45 -8.88
C PRO A 109 9.11 -9.31 -8.20
N ASP A 110 10.36 -9.23 -8.64
CA ASP A 110 11.46 -10.08 -8.16
C ASP A 110 12.20 -9.49 -6.95
N TRP A 111 11.88 -8.24 -6.60
CA TRP A 111 12.52 -7.57 -5.47
C TRP A 111 12.09 -8.18 -4.14
N SER A 112 13.05 -8.36 -3.23
CA SER A 112 12.82 -8.84 -1.87
C SER A 112 13.80 -8.23 -0.87
N PHE A 113 13.40 -8.23 0.39
CA PHE A 113 14.19 -7.76 1.52
C PHE A 113 14.34 -8.86 2.56
N ARG A 114 15.57 -9.13 2.97
CA ARG A 114 15.88 -9.98 4.12
C ARG A 114 16.00 -9.11 5.36
N GLU A 115 15.06 -9.25 6.28
CA GLU A 115 15.06 -8.47 7.52
C GLU A 115 16.22 -8.91 8.43
N PRO A 116 17.13 -8.00 8.82
CA PRO A 116 18.33 -8.38 9.58
C PRO A 116 18.04 -9.02 10.94
N VAL A 117 17.00 -8.55 11.65
CA VAL A 117 16.68 -8.99 13.02
C VAL A 117 16.10 -10.41 13.05
N THR A 118 15.30 -10.76 12.05
CA THR A 118 14.53 -12.02 12.03
C THR A 118 15.10 -13.03 11.04
N GLY A 119 15.87 -12.59 10.06
CA GLY A 119 16.35 -13.39 8.93
C GLY A 119 15.27 -13.71 7.90
N GLU A 120 14.02 -13.31 8.13
CA GLU A 120 12.86 -13.53 7.26
C GLU A 120 13.00 -12.74 5.95
N VAL A 121 12.49 -13.30 4.87
CA VAL A 121 12.48 -12.65 3.56
C VAL A 121 11.06 -12.24 3.21
N TYR A 122 10.90 -10.96 2.90
CA TYR A 122 9.64 -10.37 2.47
C TYR A 122 9.81 -9.83 1.04
N ALA A 123 8.82 -10.08 0.19
CA ALA A 123 8.81 -9.62 -1.21
C ALA A 123 7.63 -8.68 -1.45
N ARG A 124 7.58 -8.09 -2.65
CA ARG A 124 6.51 -7.16 -3.08
C ARG A 124 6.31 -6.00 -2.09
N SER A 125 5.07 -5.50 -2.00
CA SER A 125 4.71 -4.35 -1.17
C SER A 125 5.02 -4.54 0.31
N GLU A 126 4.90 -5.77 0.84
CA GLU A 126 5.29 -6.08 2.22
C GLU A 126 6.80 -5.94 2.44
N GLY A 127 7.62 -6.49 1.55
CA GLY A 127 9.07 -6.36 1.65
C GLY A 127 9.53 -4.91 1.55
N LEU A 128 8.93 -4.15 0.64
CA LEU A 128 9.25 -2.73 0.45
C LEU A 128 8.84 -1.91 1.66
N ALA A 129 7.69 -2.21 2.27
CA ALA A 129 7.28 -1.62 3.53
C ALA A 129 8.28 -1.88 4.65
N VAL A 130 8.67 -3.14 4.87
CA VAL A 130 9.63 -3.51 5.91
C VAL A 130 10.97 -2.81 5.66
N ALA A 131 11.50 -2.86 4.44
CA ALA A 131 12.76 -2.17 4.11
C ALA A 131 12.68 -0.65 4.29
N SER A 132 11.57 -0.03 3.87
CA SER A 132 11.35 1.42 4.04
C SER A 132 11.40 1.82 5.52
N LEU A 133 10.79 1.01 6.40
CA LEU A 133 10.83 1.24 7.84
C LEU A 133 12.24 1.10 8.40
N HIS A 134 13.00 0.11 7.95
CA HIS A 134 14.41 -0.06 8.36
C HIS A 134 15.26 1.14 7.91
N MET A 135 15.10 1.59 6.67
CA MET A 135 15.78 2.78 6.15
C MET A 135 15.41 4.05 6.93
N PHE A 136 14.12 4.25 7.18
CA PHE A 136 13.61 5.37 7.98
C PHE A 136 14.19 5.33 9.40
N THR A 137 14.12 4.18 10.07
CA THR A 137 14.64 3.97 11.42
C THR A 137 16.16 4.21 11.54
N ALA A 138 16.89 3.97 10.44
CA ALA A 138 18.32 4.23 10.31
C ALA A 138 18.65 5.69 9.91
N GLY A 139 17.63 6.56 9.75
CA GLY A 139 17.80 7.96 9.41
C GLY A 139 18.16 8.21 7.94
N ALA A 140 17.92 7.25 7.04
CA ALA A 140 18.32 7.38 5.63
C ALA A 140 17.66 8.56 4.90
N PHE A 141 16.52 9.05 5.42
CA PHE A 141 15.76 10.16 4.85
C PHE A 141 15.87 11.44 5.69
N SER A 142 16.67 11.42 6.75
CA SER A 142 16.79 12.52 7.69
C SER A 142 18.04 13.36 7.46
N ARG A 143 17.92 14.65 7.76
CA ARG A 143 19.06 15.59 7.77
C ARG A 143 19.89 15.47 9.06
N ASP A 144 19.34 14.91 10.14
CA ASP A 144 20.06 14.58 11.38
C ASP A 144 19.79 13.11 11.78
N PRO A 145 20.43 12.14 11.10
CA PRO A 145 20.14 10.71 11.28
C PRO A 145 20.46 10.17 12.69
N LYS A 146 21.18 10.93 13.53
CA LYS A 146 21.51 10.51 14.91
C LYS A 146 20.41 10.87 15.91
N ARG A 147 19.64 11.91 15.63
CA ARG A 147 18.62 12.45 16.55
C ARG A 147 17.20 12.33 16.03
N ASP A 148 17.04 12.10 14.73
CA ASP A 148 15.75 12.18 14.06
C ASP A 148 15.67 11.15 12.92
N PRO A 149 15.01 9.99 13.10
CA PRO A 149 14.72 9.08 12.00
C PRO A 149 13.60 9.62 11.09
#